data_AF-A0A087SK95-F1
#
_entry.id   AF-A0A087SK95-F1
#
_cell.length_a   1.000
_cell.length_b   1.000
_cell.length_c   1.000
_cell.angle_alpha   90.00
_cell.angle_beta   90.00
_cell.angle_gamma   90.00
#
_symmetry.space_group_name_H-M   'P 1'
#
loop_
_entity.id
_entity.type
_entity.pdbx_description
1 polymer ?
#
loop_
_entity_poly.entity_id
_entity_poly.type
_entity_poly.pdbx_seq_one_letter_code
_entity_poly.pdbx_strand_id
1 'polypeptide(L)'
;MLNALYAYFCRSYPGCAVEEAAPRQGTAAKAFQRVKAEEWIDKRGSWDNSYVGTFGEQGWGFKAQQILGQVRGKDFRHEKTKKKRGSYKGGLIDSHTVSSYKFDSDGE
;
A
#
# COMPACT_ATOMS: atom_id res chain seq x y z
N MET A 1 48.23 -1.98 34.27
CA MET A 1 49.01 -1.10 33.38
C MET A 1 48.99 -1.52 31.90
N LEU A 2 48.83 -2.80 31.54
CA LEU A 2 48.78 -3.23 30.13
C LEU A 2 47.53 -2.78 29.32
N ASN A 3 46.37 -2.59 29.97
CA ASN A 3 45.13 -2.23 29.26
C ASN A 3 45.09 -0.77 28.75
N ALA A 4 45.88 0.14 29.35
CA ALA A 4 45.93 1.53 28.91
C ALA A 4 46.82 1.70 27.66
N LEU A 5 47.91 0.93 27.55
CA LEU A 5 48.83 1.02 26.40
C LEU A 5 48.22 0.45 25.10
N TYR A 6 47.40 -0.60 25.19
CA TYR A 6 46.72 -1.17 24.01
C TYR A 6 45.65 -0.22 23.43
N ALA A 7 44.95 0.52 24.29
CA ALA A 7 43.95 1.50 23.87
C ALA A 7 44.57 2.74 23.17
N TYR A 8 45.78 3.12 23.54
CA TYR A 8 46.51 4.23 22.89
C TYR A 8 47.07 3.83 21.51
N PHE A 9 47.51 2.57 21.33
CA PHE A 9 48.06 2.12 20.05
C PHE A 9 47.00 2.06 18.93
N CYS A 10 45.74 1.77 19.28
CA CYS A 10 44.65 1.69 18.31
C CYS A 10 44.15 3.07 17.82
N ARG A 11 44.48 4.17 18.51
CA ARG A 11 44.11 5.55 18.12
C ARG A 11 45.10 6.24 17.19
N SER A 12 46.24 5.61 16.88
CA SER A 12 47.37 6.23 16.17
C SER A 12 47.54 5.77 14.70
N TYR A 13 46.61 4.97 14.16
CA TYR A 13 46.66 4.56 12.74
C TYR A 13 45.63 5.34 11.91
N PRO A 14 46.05 6.35 11.12
CA PRO A 14 45.20 7.03 10.16
C PRO A 14 44.97 6.09 8.97
N GLY A 15 43.94 5.25 9.05
CA GLY A 15 43.63 4.28 8.00
C GLY A 15 42.49 3.32 8.31
N CYS A 16 41.99 3.28 9.55
CA CYS A 16 40.78 2.53 9.88
C CYS A 16 39.52 3.35 9.55
N ALA A 17 39.33 3.67 8.27
CA ALA A 17 38.01 4.02 7.77
C ALA A 17 37.18 2.74 7.84
N VAL A 18 36.17 2.72 8.72
CA VAL A 18 35.12 1.71 8.65
C VAL A 18 34.30 2.08 7.43
N GLU A 19 34.67 1.55 6.26
CA GLU A 19 33.81 1.65 5.09
C GLU A 19 32.55 0.85 5.38
N GLU A 20 31.43 1.57 5.53
CA GLU A 20 30.11 1.01 5.72
C GLU A 20 29.73 0.26 4.43
N ALA A 21 29.99 -1.05 4.42
CA ALA A 21 29.65 -1.90 3.28
C ALA A 21 28.14 -1.86 3.04
N ALA A 22 27.74 -1.30 1.90
CA ALA A 22 26.34 -1.21 1.48
C ALA A 22 25.67 -2.60 1.56
N PRO A 23 24.41 -2.68 2.05
CA PRO A 23 23.73 -3.96 2.22
C PRO A 23 23.58 -4.66 0.87
N ARG A 24 24.13 -5.88 0.76
CA ARG A 24 23.94 -6.71 -0.44
C ARG A 24 22.48 -7.10 -0.56
N GLN A 25 21.81 -6.57 -1.57
CA GLN A 25 20.44 -6.93 -1.91
C GLN A 25 20.43 -8.36 -2.44
N GLY A 26 20.01 -9.31 -1.60
CA GLY A 26 19.79 -10.68 -2.04
C GLY A 26 18.75 -10.71 -3.16
N THR A 27 18.95 -11.56 -4.17
CA THR A 27 18.00 -11.78 -5.28
C THR A 27 16.64 -12.34 -4.83
N ALA A 28 16.47 -12.60 -3.53
CA ALA A 28 15.17 -12.82 -2.88
C ALA A 28 14.26 -11.57 -2.87
N ALA A 29 14.78 -10.39 -3.21
CA ALA A 29 14.07 -9.11 -3.05
C ALA A 29 12.86 -8.89 -3.95
N LYS A 30 12.71 -9.60 -5.08
CA LYS A 30 11.51 -9.51 -5.92
C LYS A 30 11.14 -10.88 -6.48
N ALA A 31 10.12 -11.51 -5.91
CA ALA A 31 9.48 -12.68 -6.49
C ALA A 31 9.03 -12.36 -7.93
N PHE A 32 9.03 -13.33 -8.83
CA PHE A 32 8.61 -13.11 -10.22
C PHE A 32 7.19 -12.54 -10.28
N GLN A 33 7.08 -11.27 -10.70
CA GLN A 33 5.83 -10.57 -10.92
C GLN A 33 5.65 -10.36 -12.42
N ARG A 34 4.47 -10.70 -12.94
CA ARG A 34 4.15 -10.48 -14.37
C ARG A 34 4.03 -9.00 -14.73
N VAL A 35 3.63 -8.17 -13.76
CA VAL A 35 3.44 -6.74 -13.92
C VAL A 35 4.41 -6.02 -12.99
N LYS A 36 5.19 -5.09 -13.54
CA LYS A 36 6.07 -4.22 -12.77
C LYS A 36 5.26 -3.02 -12.28
N ALA A 37 4.98 -2.97 -10.97
CA ALA A 37 4.16 -1.90 -10.38
C ALA A 37 4.74 -0.49 -10.66
N GLU A 38 6.06 -0.32 -10.50
CA GLU A 38 6.77 0.96 -10.72
C GLU A 38 6.57 1.52 -12.14
N GLU A 39 6.40 0.65 -13.14
CA GLU A 39 6.23 1.07 -14.53
C GLU A 39 4.77 1.40 -14.87
N TRP A 40 3.81 0.84 -14.12
CA TRP A 40 2.38 0.92 -14.47
C TRP A 40 1.61 1.98 -13.70
N ILE A 41 2.09 2.43 -12.53
CA ILE A 41 1.36 3.34 -11.63
C ILE A 41 0.91 4.65 -12.33
N ASP A 42 1.69 5.17 -13.28
CA ASP A 42 1.38 6.43 -13.98
C ASP A 42 0.80 6.25 -15.39
N LYS A 43 0.60 5.01 -15.85
CA LYS A 43 0.12 4.73 -17.21
C LYS A 43 -1.42 4.80 -17.30
N ARG A 44 -1.93 5.09 -18.50
CA ARG A 44 -3.38 5.10 -18.80
C ARG A 44 -4.00 3.74 -18.40
N GLY A 45 -4.93 3.77 -17.45
CA GLY A 45 -5.59 2.59 -16.88
C GLY A 45 -5.14 2.22 -15.45
N SER A 46 -4.12 2.90 -14.90
CA SER A 46 -3.77 2.82 -13.49
C SER A 46 -4.52 3.88 -12.69
N TRP A 47 -5.81 3.66 -12.47
CA TRP A 47 -6.64 4.54 -11.64
C TRP A 47 -6.84 3.96 -10.24
N ASP A 48 -6.98 4.86 -9.27
CA ASP A 48 -7.28 4.46 -7.90
C ASP A 48 -8.73 4.00 -7.77
N ASN A 49 -8.94 2.68 -7.68
CA ASN A 49 -10.25 2.06 -7.47
C ASN A 49 -10.66 2.02 -5.99
N SER A 50 -9.93 2.71 -5.10
CA SER A 50 -10.31 2.79 -3.69
C SER A 50 -11.64 3.55 -3.55
N TYR A 51 -12.48 3.10 -2.62
CA TYR A 51 -13.77 3.76 -2.35
C TYR A 51 -13.57 5.23 -1.96
N VAL A 52 -12.52 5.54 -1.20
CA VAL A 52 -12.21 6.91 -0.77
C VAL A 52 -11.78 7.77 -1.96
N GLY A 53 -11.00 7.22 -2.89
CA GLY A 53 -10.60 7.92 -4.12
C GLY A 53 -11.75 8.18 -5.10
N THR A 54 -12.76 7.30 -5.15
CA THR A 54 -13.86 7.40 -6.12
C THR A 54 -15.15 8.01 -5.58
N PHE A 55 -15.51 7.74 -4.33
CA PHE A 55 -16.76 8.17 -3.69
C PHE A 55 -16.54 9.13 -2.50
N GLY A 56 -15.30 9.26 -2.01
CA GLY A 56 -14.97 10.06 -0.84
C GLY A 56 -15.30 9.38 0.50
N GLU A 57 -15.13 10.13 1.59
CA GLU A 57 -15.40 9.66 2.96
C GLU A 57 -16.87 9.78 3.37
N GLN A 58 -17.74 10.21 2.45
CA GLN A 58 -19.15 10.49 2.71
C GLN A 58 -20.04 9.66 1.79
N GLY A 59 -21.29 9.49 2.20
CA GLY A 59 -22.32 8.87 1.38
C GLY A 59 -22.75 7.46 1.79
N TRP A 60 -23.59 6.84 0.95
CA TRP A 60 -24.30 5.62 1.31
C TRP A 60 -23.37 4.43 1.59
N GLY A 61 -22.23 4.33 0.91
CA GLY A 61 -21.33 3.16 0.93
C GLY A 61 -20.17 3.23 1.93
N PHE A 62 -19.90 4.38 2.54
CA PHE A 62 -18.71 4.57 3.37
C PHE A 62 -18.67 3.64 4.59
N LYS A 63 -19.80 3.51 5.30
CA LYS A 63 -19.93 2.57 6.42
C LYS A 63 -19.68 1.12 6.01
N ALA A 64 -20.10 0.73 4.80
CA ALA A 64 -19.83 -0.62 4.30
C ALA A 64 -18.35 -0.80 4.00
N GLN A 65 -17.70 0.20 3.39
CA GLN A 65 -16.27 0.17 3.12
C GLN A 65 -15.45 0.02 4.40
N GLN A 66 -15.77 0.79 5.45
CA GLN A 66 -15.04 0.72 6.72
C GLN A 66 -15.06 -0.68 7.36
N ILE A 67 -16.17 -1.41 7.20
CA ILE A 67 -16.36 -2.74 7.79
C ILE A 67 -15.80 -3.82 6.85
N LEU A 68 -16.23 -3.81 5.59
CA LEU A 68 -15.94 -4.88 4.64
C LEU A 68 -14.55 -4.75 4.01
N GLY A 69 -13.97 -3.55 3.98
CA GLY A 69 -12.62 -3.31 3.44
C GLY A 69 -11.51 -3.98 4.25
N GLN A 70 -11.75 -4.23 5.55
CA GLN A 70 -10.80 -4.90 6.45
C GLN A 70 -10.68 -6.39 6.15
N VAL A 71 -11.71 -6.99 5.54
CA VAL A 71 -11.82 -8.44 5.37
C VAL A 71 -11.58 -8.82 3.93
N ARG A 72 -10.75 -9.82 3.69
CA ARG A 72 -10.43 -10.32 2.35
C ARG A 72 -10.69 -11.82 2.24
N GLY A 73 -10.89 -12.31 1.02
CA GLY A 73 -10.98 -13.75 0.73
C GLY A 73 -12.21 -14.44 1.33
N LYS A 74 -12.00 -15.63 1.92
CA LYS A 74 -13.08 -16.51 2.43
C LYS A 74 -13.94 -15.84 3.50
N ASP A 75 -13.32 -15.05 4.37
CA ASP A 75 -14.00 -14.46 5.53
C ASP A 75 -14.94 -13.32 5.12
N PHE A 76 -14.69 -12.72 3.96
CA PHE A 76 -15.55 -11.68 3.38
C PHE A 76 -16.99 -12.20 3.19
N ARG A 77 -17.15 -13.47 2.82
CA ARG A 77 -18.48 -14.07 2.62
C ARG A 77 -19.27 -14.11 3.93
N HIS A 78 -18.61 -14.51 5.01
CA HIS A 78 -19.23 -14.62 6.33
C HIS A 78 -19.56 -13.25 6.91
N GLU A 79 -18.61 -12.32 6.83
CA GLU A 79 -18.75 -10.92 7.24
C GLU A 79 -19.88 -10.22 6.50
N LYS A 80 -19.89 -10.26 5.16
CA LYS A 80 -20.97 -9.69 4.34
C LYS A 80 -22.33 -10.24 4.75
N THR A 81 -22.46 -11.56 4.93
CA THR A 81 -23.74 -12.18 5.25
C THR A 81 -24.26 -11.77 6.64
N LYS A 82 -23.37 -11.69 7.63
CA LYS A 82 -23.70 -11.24 8.99
C LYS A 82 -24.10 -9.76 9.01
N LYS A 83 -23.30 -8.89 8.40
CA LYS A 83 -23.50 -7.43 8.43
C LYS A 83 -24.70 -7.00 7.58
N LYS A 84 -24.94 -7.67 6.45
CA LYS A 84 -26.14 -7.48 5.61
C LYS A 84 -27.44 -7.81 6.34
N ARG A 85 -27.45 -8.84 7.21
CA ARG A 85 -28.66 -9.26 7.93
C ARG A 85 -29.05 -8.36 9.11
N GLY A 86 -28.12 -7.60 9.69
CA GLY A 86 -28.33 -7.04 11.03
C GLY A 86 -28.53 -5.53 11.15
N SER A 87 -27.83 -4.69 10.38
CA SER A 87 -27.79 -3.26 10.76
C SER A 87 -27.26 -2.30 9.69
N TYR A 88 -27.14 -2.73 8.43
CA TYR A 88 -26.67 -1.80 7.40
C TYR A 88 -27.77 -0.81 7.01
N LYS A 89 -27.73 0.36 7.66
CA LYS A 89 -28.47 1.57 7.28
C LYS A 89 -27.40 2.57 6.82
N GLY A 90 -27.25 2.72 5.51
CA GLY A 90 -26.19 3.54 4.88
C GLY A 90 -26.23 5.03 5.26
N GLY A 91 -25.36 5.82 4.61
CA GLY A 91 -25.37 7.30 4.67
C GLY A 91 -26.38 7.93 3.71
N LEU A 92 -26.24 9.23 3.38
CA LEU A 92 -27.08 9.89 2.38
C LEU A 92 -26.71 9.42 0.96
N ILE A 93 -27.69 9.28 0.06
CA ILE A 93 -27.45 9.08 -1.37
C ILE A 93 -27.50 10.45 -2.04
N ASP A 94 -26.39 10.87 -2.65
CA ASP A 94 -26.37 12.02 -3.55
C ASP A 94 -26.62 11.54 -4.99
N SER A 95 -27.67 12.06 -5.62
CA SER A 95 -28.08 11.74 -6.98
C SER A 95 -27.29 12.50 -8.06
N HIS A 96 -26.54 13.54 -7.68
CA HIS A 96 -25.79 14.38 -8.61
C HIS A 96 -24.32 13.97 -8.76
N THR A 97 -23.78 13.22 -7.79
CA THR A 97 -22.42 12.67 -7.86
C THR A 97 -22.28 11.59 -8.94
N VAL A 98 -21.27 11.74 -9.79
CA VAL A 98 -20.87 10.75 -10.79
C VAL A 98 -19.50 10.19 -10.42
N SER A 99 -19.47 8.93 -9.99
CA SER A 99 -18.24 8.21 -9.59
C SER A 99 -17.83 7.18 -10.64
N SER A 100 -17.76 7.60 -11.90
CA SER A 100 -17.32 6.76 -13.02
C SER A 100 -16.18 7.42 -13.80
N TYR A 101 -15.24 6.59 -14.27
CA TYR A 101 -14.19 7.03 -15.18
C TYR A 101 -14.73 7.03 -16.61
N LYS A 102 -14.66 8.18 -17.28
CA LYS A 102 -14.97 8.27 -18.71
C LYS A 102 -13.75 7.84 -19.51
N PHE A 103 -13.93 6.84 -20.35
CA PHE A 103 -12.94 6.47 -21.34
C PHE A 103 -13.12 7.35 -22.57
N ASP A 104 -12.03 7.86 -23.11
CA ASP A 104 -12.05 8.42 -24.46
C ASP A 104 -12.43 7.29 -25.41
N SER A 105 -13.39 7.54 -26.30
CA SER A 105 -13.71 6.59 -27.36
C SER A 105 -12.44 6.36 -28.16
N ASP A 106 -12.00 5.11 -28.27
CA ASP A 106 -10.95 4.72 -29.21
C ASP A 106 -11.54 4.90 -30.61
N GLY A 107 -11.42 6.12 -31.14
CA GLY A 107 -11.88 6.47 -32.48
C GLY A 107 -11.16 5.59 -33.49
N GLU A 108 -11.94 4.99 -34.40
CA GLU A 108 -11.46 4.31 -35.60
C GLU A 108 -10.43 5.14 -36.38
#